data_AF-A0A1Y4UNF3-F1
#
_entry.id   AF-A0A1Y4UNF3-F1
#
_cell.length_a   1.000
_cell.length_b   1.000
_cell.length_c   1.000
_cell.angle_alpha   90.00
_cell.angle_beta   90.00
_cell.angle_gamma   90.00
#
_symmetry.space_group_name_H-M   'P 1'
#
loop_
_entity.id
_entity.type
_entity.pdbx_description
1 polymer ?
#
loop_
_entity_poly.entity_id
_entity_poly.type
_entity_poly.pdbx_seq_one_letter_code
_entity_poly.pdbx_strand_id
1 'polypeptide(L)'
;METITNAGGMNTAAIIIAVYLIITILTPIICVLVQRKLIKKKSKGALYFPIGVLACSIIFGLYTIVIAAILFIMYYIDDKNSKSKIDEIDKMNKQDLE
;
A
#
# COMPACT_ATOMS: atom_id res chain seq x y z
N MET A 1 -15.07 -41.68 -25.15
CA MET A 1 -16.02 -40.57 -24.89
C MET A 1 -15.42 -39.71 -23.78
N GLU A 2 -14.27 -39.08 -24.02
CA GLU A 2 -13.43 -38.43 -22.99
C GLU A 2 -12.92 -37.04 -23.39
N THR A 3 -13.22 -36.56 -24.60
CA THR A 3 -12.62 -35.33 -25.15
C THR A 3 -13.47 -34.07 -24.96
N ILE A 4 -14.73 -34.19 -24.56
CA ILE A 4 -15.66 -33.03 -24.47
C ILE A 4 -15.55 -32.32 -23.10
N THR A 5 -15.09 -32.99 -22.05
CA THR A 5 -15.00 -32.42 -20.70
C THR A 5 -13.79 -31.48 -20.50
N ASN A 6 -12.74 -31.62 -21.33
CA ASN A 6 -11.48 -30.88 -21.16
C ASN A 6 -11.47 -29.48 -21.80
N ALA A 7 -12.35 -29.21 -22.77
CA ALA A 7 -12.38 -27.93 -23.48
C ALA A 7 -12.98 -26.78 -22.64
N GLY A 8 -13.93 -27.07 -21.75
CA GLY A 8 -14.53 -26.08 -20.84
C GLY A 8 -13.59 -25.67 -19.71
N GLY A 9 -12.89 -26.63 -19.10
CA GLY A 9 -12.01 -26.39 -17.95
C GLY A 9 -10.75 -25.59 -18.29
N MET A 10 -10.21 -25.74 -19.49
CA MET A 10 -9.00 -25.03 -19.93
C MET A 10 -9.25 -23.52 -20.08
N ASN A 11 -10.43 -23.13 -20.56
CA ASN A 11 -10.85 -21.73 -20.65
C ASN A 11 -11.13 -21.12 -19.26
N THR A 12 -11.74 -21.88 -18.35
CA THR A 12 -12.00 -21.41 -16.98
C THR A 12 -10.71 -21.22 -16.18
N ALA A 13 -9.75 -22.13 -16.30
CA ALA A 13 -8.44 -22.00 -15.64
C ALA A 13 -7.67 -20.77 -16.16
N ALA A 14 -7.68 -20.53 -17.47
CA ALA A 14 -7.05 -19.36 -18.07
C ALA A 14 -7.68 -18.04 -17.57
N ILE A 15 -9.01 -17.99 -17.44
CA ILE A 15 -9.73 -16.82 -16.91
C ILE A 15 -9.35 -16.59 -15.44
N ILE A 16 -9.31 -17.64 -14.61
CA ILE A 16 -8.95 -17.52 -13.19
C ILE A 16 -7.52 -16.96 -13.03
N ILE A 17 -6.57 -17.49 -13.82
CA ILE A 17 -5.18 -17.01 -13.81
C ILE A 17 -5.08 -15.56 -14.28
N ALA A 18 -5.81 -15.20 -15.34
CA ALA A 18 -5.84 -13.82 -15.84
C ALA A 18 -6.39 -12.84 -14.79
N VAL A 19 -7.49 -13.18 -14.13
CA VAL A 19 -8.08 -12.37 -13.05
C VAL A 19 -7.11 -12.24 -11.88
N TYR A 20 -6.46 -13.33 -11.46
CA TYR A 20 -5.48 -13.30 -10.38
C TYR A 20 -4.28 -12.39 -10.70
N LEU A 21 -3.76 -12.46 -11.93
CA LEU A 21 -2.68 -11.58 -12.40
C LEU A 21 -3.09 -10.11 -12.38
N ILE A 22 -4.29 -9.79 -12.87
CA ILE A 22 -4.81 -8.42 -12.87
C ILE A 22 -4.93 -7.88 -11.43
N ILE A 23 -5.48 -8.67 -10.51
CA ILE A 23 -5.60 -8.28 -9.10
C ILE A 23 -4.22 -8.06 -8.47
N THR A 24 -3.25 -8.92 -8.77
CA THR A 24 -1.89 -8.81 -8.24
C THR A 24 -1.18 -7.54 -8.75
N ILE A 25 -1.48 -7.08 -9.97
CA ILE A 25 -0.90 -5.84 -10.52
C ILE A 25 -1.64 -4.59 -10.00
N LEU A 26 -2.97 -4.65 -9.84
CA LEU A 26 -3.78 -3.50 -9.43
C LEU A 26 -3.72 -3.22 -7.92
N THR A 27 -3.68 -4.27 -7.09
CA THR A 27 -3.59 -4.15 -5.62
C THR A 27 -2.52 -3.15 -5.14
N PRO A 28 -1.25 -3.19 -5.59
CA PRO A 28 -0.20 -2.29 -5.11
C PRO A 28 -0.47 -0.85 -5.53
N ILE A 29 -1.01 -0.63 -6.73
CA ILE A 29 -1.38 0.70 -7.23
C ILE A 29 -2.47 1.30 -6.35
N ILE A 30 -3.51 0.52 -6.05
CA ILE A 30 -4.61 0.95 -5.18
C ILE A 30 -4.10 1.24 -3.76
N CYS A 31 -3.27 0.36 -3.20
CA CYS A 31 -2.65 0.55 -1.89
C CYS A 31 -1.87 1.87 -1.82
N VAL A 32 -1.06 2.19 -2.83
CA VAL A 32 -0.29 3.44 -2.89
C VAL A 32 -1.22 4.66 -2.98
N LEU A 33 -2.29 4.60 -3.77
CA LEU A 33 -3.26 5.69 -3.89
C LEU A 33 -4.02 5.93 -2.58
N VAL A 34 -4.45 4.88 -1.90
CA VAL A 34 -5.11 4.95 -0.59
C VAL A 34 -4.14 5.52 0.44
N GLN A 35 -2.92 5.02 0.49
CA GLN A 35 -1.89 5.50 1.42
C GLN A 35 -1.59 6.99 1.20
N ARG A 36 -1.45 7.44 -0.05
CA ARG A 36 -1.30 8.87 -0.37
C ARG A 36 -2.47 9.71 0.14
N LYS A 37 -3.71 9.23 0.00
CA LYS A 37 -4.89 9.92 0.54
C LYS A 37 -4.86 9.97 2.07
N LEU A 38 -4.44 8.91 2.74
CA LEU A 38 -4.35 8.85 4.21
C LEU A 38 -3.26 9.80 4.74
N ILE A 39 -2.09 9.82 4.10
CA ILE A 39 -0.97 10.71 4.42
C ILE A 39 -1.41 12.18 4.25
N LYS A 40 -2.04 12.54 3.12
CA LYS A 40 -2.54 13.91 2.89
C LYS A 40 -3.55 14.37 3.94
N LYS A 41 -4.33 13.45 4.51
CA LYS A 41 -5.29 13.73 5.58
C LYS A 41 -4.64 13.81 6.97
N LYS A 42 -3.32 13.60 7.09
CA LYS A 42 -2.58 13.47 8.36
C LYS A 42 -3.26 12.53 9.35
N SER A 43 -3.90 11.47 8.84
CA SER A 43 -4.65 10.54 9.67
C SER A 43 -3.71 9.53 10.31
N LYS A 44 -3.98 9.15 11.57
CA LYS A 44 -3.34 7.99 12.21
C LYS A 44 -3.51 6.71 11.38
N GLY A 45 -4.56 6.64 10.54
CA GLY A 45 -4.79 5.57 9.60
C GLY A 45 -3.65 5.36 8.59
N ALA A 46 -2.84 6.37 8.30
CA ALA A 46 -1.67 6.25 7.42
C ALA A 46 -0.57 5.35 8.03
N LEU A 47 -0.49 5.25 9.35
CA LEU A 47 0.42 4.34 10.04
C LEU A 47 -0.17 2.92 10.15
N TYR A 48 -1.46 2.82 10.45
CA TYR A 48 -2.14 1.53 10.61
C TYR A 48 -2.37 0.79 9.29
N PHE A 49 -2.47 1.50 8.16
CA PHE A 49 -2.70 0.88 6.86
C PHE A 49 -1.56 -0.04 6.40
N PRO A 50 -0.27 0.38 6.41
CA PRO A 50 0.86 -0.52 6.17
C PRO A 50 0.88 -1.73 7.10
N ILE A 51 0.52 -1.56 8.38
CA ILE A 51 0.44 -2.65 9.37
C ILE A 51 -0.66 -3.65 8.99
N GLY A 52 -1.82 -3.17 8.57
CA GLY A 52 -2.90 -4.02 8.07
C GLY A 52 -2.51 -4.80 6.82
N VAL A 53 -1.83 -4.14 5.87
CA VAL A 53 -1.29 -4.81 4.67
C VAL A 53 -0.24 -5.85 5.04
N LEU A 54 0.58 -5.59 6.05
CA LEU A 54 1.56 -6.56 6.56
C LEU A 54 0.88 -7.76 7.22
N ALA A 55 -0.20 -7.57 7.98
CA ALA A 55 -0.97 -8.68 8.56
C ALA A 55 -1.56 -9.62 7.49
N CYS A 56 -1.96 -9.07 6.34
CA CYS A 56 -2.40 -9.85 5.19
C CYS A 56 -1.30 -10.75 4.59
N SER A 57 -0.02 -10.55 4.91
CA SER A 57 1.08 -11.36 4.38
C SER A 57 1.09 -12.81 4.83
N ILE A 58 0.39 -13.12 5.93
CA ILE A 58 0.19 -14.49 6.37
C ILE A 58 -0.60 -15.29 5.32
N ILE A 59 -1.54 -14.64 4.62
CA ILE A 59 -2.43 -15.28 3.65
C ILE A 59 -1.89 -15.14 2.22
N PHE A 60 -1.39 -13.95 1.87
CA PHE A 60 -0.98 -13.62 0.49
C PHE A 60 0.53 -13.77 0.24
N GLY A 61 1.31 -14.14 1.27
CA GLY A 61 2.74 -14.40 1.16
C GLY A 61 3.63 -13.16 1.04
N LEU A 62 4.90 -13.41 0.71
CA LEU A 62 6.00 -12.44 0.73
C LEU A 62 5.74 -11.18 -0.11
N TYR A 63 4.95 -11.29 -1.18
CA TYR A 63 4.60 -10.18 -2.06
C TYR A 63 4.00 -8.98 -1.29
N THR A 64 3.10 -9.24 -0.34
CA THR A 64 2.47 -8.19 0.46
C THR A 64 3.39 -7.56 1.50
N ILE A 65 4.45 -8.27 1.92
CA ILE A 65 5.50 -7.71 2.78
C ILE A 65 6.25 -6.61 2.03
N VAL A 66 6.59 -6.85 0.77
CA VAL A 66 7.26 -5.84 -0.08
C VAL A 66 6.37 -4.61 -0.24
N ILE A 67 5.07 -4.79 -0.49
CA ILE A 67 4.12 -3.67 -0.56
C ILE A 67 4.10 -2.91 0.78
N ALA A 68 3.93 -3.60 1.90
CA ALA A 68 3.88 -2.97 3.21
C ALA A 68 5.15 -2.16 3.51
N ALA A 69 6.33 -2.68 3.16
CA ALA A 69 7.60 -1.98 3.29
C ALA A 69 7.63 -0.68 2.47
N ILE A 70 7.17 -0.71 1.22
CA ILE A 70 7.08 0.49 0.37
C ILE A 70 6.14 1.53 1.00
N LEU A 71 4.98 1.10 1.53
CA LEU A 71 4.02 2.00 2.18
C LEU A 71 4.58 2.61 3.48
N PHE A 72 5.36 1.85 4.24
CA PHE A 72 6.07 2.33 5.43
C PHE A 72 7.11 3.38 5.06
N ILE A 73 7.90 3.16 4.01
CA ILE A 73 8.88 4.14 3.51
C ILE A 73 8.16 5.43 3.10
N MET A 74 7.05 5.33 2.37
CA MET A 74 6.26 6.50 1.98
C MET A 74 5.75 7.29 3.20
N TYR A 75 5.26 6.60 4.23
CA TYR A 75 4.82 7.23 5.47
C TYR A 75 5.99 7.91 6.19
N TYR A 76 7.13 7.23 6.31
CA TYR A 76 8.29 7.73 7.03
C TYR A 76 8.92 8.98 6.39
N ILE A 77 9.00 9.01 5.05
CA ILE A 77 9.48 10.19 4.30
C ILE A 77 8.56 11.39 4.58
N ASP A 78 7.24 11.20 4.57
CA ASP A 78 6.30 12.29 4.81
C ASP A 78 6.30 12.77 6.27
N ASP A 79 6.39 11.86 7.25
CA ASP A 79 6.50 12.19 8.67
C ASP A 79 7.77 13.02 8.96
N LYS A 80 8.92 12.62 8.37
CA LYS A 80 10.17 13.40 8.49
C LYS A 80 10.04 14.80 7.91
N ASN A 81 9.43 14.93 6.73
CA ASN A 81 9.24 16.22 6.06
C ASN A 81 8.23 17.11 6.79
N SER A 82 7.22 16.52 7.45
CA SER A 82 6.27 17.29 8.27
C SER A 82 6.91 17.78 9.58
N LYS A 83 7.74 16.96 10.23
CA LYS A 83 8.43 17.34 11.47
C LYS A 83 9.45 18.44 11.26
N SER A 84 10.25 18.38 10.19
CA SER A 84 11.25 19.44 9.91
C SER A 84 10.61 20.82 9.73
N LYS A 85 9.44 20.88 9.08
CA LYS A 85 8.71 22.14 8.88
C LYS A 85 8.13 22.70 10.19
N ILE A 86 7.70 21.83 11.11
CA ILE A 86 7.19 22.27 12.41
C ILE A 86 8.35 22.84 13.24
N ASP A 87 9.51 22.17 13.24
CA ASP A 87 10.70 22.64 13.95
C ASP A 87 11.25 23.96 13.39
N GLU A 88 11.14 24.19 12.08
CA GLU A 88 11.51 25.48 11.45
C GLU A 88 10.57 26.62 11.87
N ILE A 89 9.25 26.39 11.88
CA ILE A 89 8.27 27.39 12.31
C ILE A 89 8.45 27.72 13.80
N ASP A 90 8.70 26.70 14.63
CA ASP A 90 8.88 26.90 16.07
C ASP A 90 10.20 27.62 16.41
N LYS A 91 11.24 27.47 15.57
CA LYS A 91 12.47 28.25 15.67
C LYS A 91 12.29 29.71 15.26
N MET A 92 11.53 29.99 14.20
CA MET A 92 11.22 31.36 13.78
C MET A 92 10.38 32.09 14.84
N ASN A 93 9.36 31.42 15.40
CA ASN A 93 8.54 32.00 16.46
C ASN A 93 9.32 32.30 17.76
N LYS A 94 10.41 31.58 18.03
CA LYS A 94 11.28 31.84 19.20
C LYS A 94 12.27 32.98 18.96
N GLN A 95 12.66 33.26 17.70
CA GLN A 95 13.53 34.38 17.38
C GLN A 95 12.81 35.73 17.32
N ASP A 96 11.50 35.74 17.01
CA ASP A 96 10.69 36.99 17.04
C ASP A 96 10.22 37.38 18.46
N LEU A 97 10.44 36.49 19.45
CA LEU A 97 10.09 36.74 20.85
C LEU A 97 11.28 37.20 21.72
N GLU A 98 12.49 37.28 21.17
CA GLU A 98 13.64 38.01 21.75
C GLU A 98 13.74 39.42 21.17
#